data_AF-A0A7K4BKV4-F1
#
_entry.id   AF-A0A7K4BKV4-F1
#
_cell.length_a   1.000
_cell.length_b   1.000
_cell.length_c   1.000
_cell.angle_alpha   90.00
_cell.angle_beta   90.00
_cell.angle_gamma   90.00
#
_symmetry.space_group_name_H-M   'P 1'
#
loop_
_entity.id
_entity.type
_entity.pdbx_description
1 polymer ?
#
loop_
_entity_poly.entity_id
_entity_poly.type
_entity_poly.pdbx_seq_one_letter_code
_entity_poly.pdbx_strand_id
1 'polypeptide(L)'
;QRAARNMRSVEDSIKDLVRNSLSRVVAEGGNVNDAWLALQRDVAGMTDDHARLVARTEIMGAQRYGKQALAEETEHLLKGKTWRSRGIKGRSREWHTAMNGVTVGVRESWTVPATGAKGQPKDYPRIAYVVGEDQPFNCMCDQRLALADDLPDTAQELRSVKGLTLEPMTKQAAVLLEHGRPHETLQGLLQRLENNMSRNRLSEYLGISKATLYEWLKQE
;
A
#
# COMPACT_ATOMS: atom_id res chain seq x y z
N GLN A 1 -2.17 38.00 26.55
CA GLN A 1 -1.30 36.85 26.91
C GLN A 1 -2.02 35.66 27.54
N ARG A 2 -3.02 35.85 28.45
CA ARG A 2 -3.79 34.73 29.05
C ARG A 2 -4.76 34.06 28.06
N ALA A 3 -5.46 34.84 27.24
CA ALA A 3 -6.34 34.32 26.19
C ALA A 3 -5.60 33.45 25.16
N ALA A 4 -4.42 33.87 24.70
CA ALA A 4 -3.60 33.08 23.77
C ALA A 4 -3.13 31.75 24.38
N ARG A 5 -2.79 31.73 25.68
CA ARG A 5 -2.46 30.48 26.40
C ARG A 5 -3.67 29.56 26.52
N ASN A 6 -4.84 30.12 26.84
CA ASN A 6 -6.09 29.36 26.91
C ASN A 6 -6.49 28.81 25.53
N MET A 7 -6.32 29.58 24.46
CA MET A 7 -6.61 29.15 23.08
C MET A 7 -5.70 27.98 22.66
N ARG A 8 -4.40 28.05 22.94
CA ARG A 8 -3.47 26.93 22.70
C ARG A 8 -3.86 25.69 23.51
N SER A 9 -4.18 25.87 24.79
CA SER A 9 -4.60 24.76 25.65
C SER A 9 -5.89 24.08 25.15
N VAL A 10 -6.85 24.85 24.64
CA VAL A 10 -8.06 24.31 24.01
C VAL A 10 -7.72 23.59 22.70
N GLU A 11 -6.87 24.17 21.85
CA GLU A 11 -6.42 23.54 20.60
C GLU A 11 -5.73 22.20 20.87
N ASP A 12 -4.81 22.15 21.83
CA ASP A 12 -4.10 20.94 22.23
C ASP A 12 -5.06 19.88 22.78
N SER A 13 -6.02 20.28 23.61
CA SER A 13 -7.04 19.37 24.16
C SER A 13 -7.90 18.74 23.05
N ILE A 14 -8.29 19.53 22.04
CA ILE A 14 -9.08 19.04 20.89
C ILE A 14 -8.23 18.11 20.03
N LYS A 15 -6.95 18.45 19.77
CA LYS A 15 -6.04 17.57 19.03
C LYS A 15 -5.85 16.23 19.74
N ASP A 16 -5.73 16.24 21.05
CA ASP A 16 -5.58 15.03 21.85
C ASP A 16 -6.85 14.16 21.80
N LEU A 17 -8.03 14.77 21.91
CA LEU A 17 -9.31 14.07 21.75
C LEU A 17 -9.45 13.41 20.37
N VAL A 18 -9.17 14.16 19.30
CA VAL A 18 -9.18 13.64 17.92
C VAL A 18 -8.18 12.50 17.77
N ARG A 19 -6.94 12.69 18.24
CA ARG A 19 -5.89 11.67 18.17
C ARG A 19 -6.31 10.39 18.89
N ASN A 20 -6.80 10.50 20.13
CA ASN A 20 -7.19 9.34 20.92
C ASN A 20 -8.37 8.58 20.30
N SER A 21 -9.36 9.31 19.77
CA SER A 21 -10.51 8.71 19.08
C SER A 21 -10.06 7.93 17.84
N LEU A 22 -9.20 8.53 17.00
CA LEU A 22 -8.71 7.90 15.77
C LEU A 22 -7.75 6.72 16.05
N SER A 23 -6.84 6.86 17.01
CA SER A 23 -5.90 5.79 17.40
C SER A 23 -6.65 4.54 17.87
N ARG A 24 -7.74 4.70 18.61
CA ARG A 24 -8.59 3.57 19.02
C ARG A 24 -9.22 2.86 17.84
N VAL A 25 -9.80 3.60 16.89
CA VAL A 25 -10.42 3.01 15.69
C VAL A 25 -9.40 2.22 14.88
N VAL A 26 -8.18 2.74 14.73
CA VAL A 26 -7.09 2.01 14.05
C VAL A 26 -6.71 0.75 14.81
N ALA A 27 -6.57 0.81 16.13
CA ALA A 27 -6.23 -0.35 16.96
C ALA A 27 -7.30 -1.46 16.90
N GLU A 28 -8.56 -1.09 16.67
CA GLU A 28 -9.69 -2.00 16.51
C GLU A 28 -9.89 -2.47 15.06
N GLY A 29 -9.04 -2.06 14.12
CA GLY A 29 -9.13 -2.43 12.71
C GLY A 29 -10.25 -1.72 11.93
N GLY A 30 -10.77 -0.61 12.45
CA GLY A 30 -11.84 0.18 11.84
C GLY A 30 -11.40 1.01 10.64
N ASN A 31 -12.37 1.45 9.85
CA ASN A 31 -12.18 2.24 8.63
C ASN A 31 -12.56 3.73 8.80
N VAL A 32 -12.53 4.49 7.70
CA VAL A 32 -12.82 5.94 7.69
C VAL A 32 -14.24 6.28 8.17
N ASN A 33 -15.23 5.41 7.92
CA ASN A 33 -16.59 5.63 8.40
C ASN A 33 -16.67 5.42 9.91
N ASP A 34 -16.02 4.36 10.42
CA ASP A 34 -15.96 4.08 11.86
C ASP A 34 -15.29 5.23 12.62
N ALA A 35 -14.24 5.80 12.03
CA ALA A 35 -13.56 6.97 12.54
C ALA A 35 -14.43 8.22 12.58
N TRP A 36 -15.23 8.47 11.55
CA TRP A 36 -16.19 9.56 11.57
C TRP A 36 -17.23 9.37 12.68
N LEU A 37 -17.85 8.19 12.78
CA LEU A 37 -18.84 7.90 13.84
C LEU A 37 -18.22 8.06 15.24
N ALA A 38 -16.96 7.63 15.42
CA ALA A 38 -16.23 7.82 16.65
C ALA A 38 -15.99 9.30 16.98
N LEU A 39 -15.54 10.10 16.01
CA LEU A 39 -15.30 11.54 16.20
C LEU A 39 -16.59 12.31 16.55
N GLN A 40 -17.73 11.98 15.94
CA GLN A 40 -19.02 12.59 16.29
C GLN A 40 -19.41 12.32 17.73
N ARG A 41 -19.19 11.08 18.19
CA ARG A 41 -19.53 10.65 19.54
C ARG A 41 -18.58 11.27 20.57
N ASP A 42 -17.28 11.29 20.27
CA ASP A 42 -16.24 11.59 21.26
C ASP A 42 -15.89 13.09 21.34
N VAL A 43 -16.18 13.88 20.28
CA VAL A 43 -15.81 15.30 20.23
C VAL A 43 -17.06 16.19 20.27
N ALA A 44 -17.23 16.92 21.37
CA ALA A 44 -18.38 17.80 21.56
C ALA A 44 -18.47 18.88 20.46
N GLY A 45 -19.67 19.09 19.92
CA GLY A 45 -19.92 20.07 18.85
C GLY A 45 -19.40 19.64 17.47
N MET A 46 -18.88 18.42 17.33
CA MET A 46 -18.45 17.88 16.05
C MET A 46 -19.67 17.58 15.16
N THR A 47 -19.79 18.30 14.05
CA THR A 47 -20.83 18.03 13.05
C THR A 47 -20.44 16.84 12.18
N ASP A 48 -21.44 16.32 11.47
CA ASP A 48 -21.29 15.28 10.46
C ASP A 48 -20.23 15.57 9.40
N ASP A 49 -20.31 16.74 8.79
CA ASP A 49 -19.36 17.14 7.75
C ASP A 49 -17.97 17.41 8.32
N HIS A 50 -17.88 17.95 9.54
CA HIS A 50 -16.59 18.19 10.19
C HIS A 50 -15.89 16.88 10.57
N ALA A 51 -16.60 15.92 11.16
CA ALA A 51 -16.04 14.62 11.50
C ALA A 51 -15.57 13.86 10.26
N ARG A 52 -16.35 13.89 9.17
CA ARG A 52 -15.92 13.31 7.88
C ARG A 52 -14.66 13.96 7.35
N LEU A 53 -14.56 15.28 7.43
CA LEU A 53 -13.40 16.03 6.98
C LEU A 53 -12.14 15.65 7.78
N VAL A 54 -12.26 15.59 9.10
CA VAL A 54 -11.15 15.19 9.99
C VAL A 54 -10.75 13.74 9.73
N ALA A 55 -11.70 12.80 9.76
CA ALA A 55 -11.42 11.38 9.52
C ALA A 55 -10.70 11.16 8.17
N ARG A 56 -11.16 11.81 7.10
CA ARG A 56 -10.49 11.73 5.79
C ARG A 56 -9.10 12.32 5.79
N THR A 57 -8.93 13.49 6.40
CA THR A 57 -7.64 14.20 6.41
C THR A 57 -6.60 13.39 7.17
N GLU A 58 -6.95 12.94 8.38
CA GLU A 58 -6.03 12.23 9.27
C GLU A 58 -5.73 10.81 8.79
N ILE A 59 -6.75 10.01 8.44
CA ILE A 59 -6.53 8.61 8.05
C ILE A 59 -5.86 8.50 6.69
N MET A 60 -6.32 9.26 5.69
CA MET A 60 -5.68 9.21 4.38
C MET A 60 -4.27 9.81 4.45
N GLY A 61 -4.06 10.86 5.26
CA GLY A 61 -2.74 11.40 5.54
C GLY A 61 -1.80 10.34 6.10
N ALA A 62 -2.19 9.70 7.21
CA ALA A 62 -1.43 8.63 7.84
C ALA A 62 -1.16 7.45 6.88
N GLN A 63 -2.17 7.03 6.11
CA GLN A 63 -2.00 5.97 5.11
C GLN A 63 -0.92 6.32 4.08
N ARG A 64 -0.91 7.56 3.57
CA ARG A 64 0.05 7.99 2.55
C ARG A 64 1.46 8.12 3.13
N TYR A 65 1.62 8.62 4.36
CA TYR A 65 2.90 8.61 5.06
C TYR A 65 3.39 7.18 5.34
N GLY A 66 2.51 6.26 5.75
CA GLY A 66 2.88 4.86 5.95
C GLY A 66 3.35 4.19 4.66
N LYS A 67 2.70 4.48 3.53
CA LYS A 67 3.17 4.04 2.21
C LYS A 67 4.50 4.65 1.81
N GLN A 68 4.73 5.93 2.14
CA GLN A 68 6.02 6.58 1.90
C GLN A 68 7.13 5.91 2.73
N ALA A 69 6.90 5.65 4.01
CA ALA A 69 7.85 4.95 4.87
C ALA A 69 8.18 3.55 4.34
N LEU A 70 7.15 2.76 3.97
CA LEU A 70 7.34 1.47 3.33
C LEU A 70 8.15 1.58 2.03
N ALA A 71 7.88 2.60 1.21
CA ALA A 71 8.59 2.82 -0.04
C ALA A 71 10.07 3.08 0.18
N GLU A 72 10.43 3.87 1.20
CA GLU A 72 11.82 4.18 1.54
C GLU A 72 12.58 2.96 2.07
N GLU A 73 11.89 2.05 2.76
CA GLU A 73 12.47 0.78 3.24
C GLU A 73 12.64 -0.26 2.13
N THR A 74 11.81 -0.17 1.07
CA THR A 74 11.75 -1.13 -0.04
C THR A 74 12.14 -0.51 -1.38
N GLU A 75 12.91 0.58 -1.35
CA GLU A 75 13.24 1.40 -2.53
C GLU A 75 13.87 0.59 -3.67
N HIS A 76 14.67 -0.44 -3.35
CA HIS A 76 15.29 -1.35 -4.32
C HIS A 76 14.30 -2.21 -5.12
N LEU A 77 13.02 -2.26 -4.71
CA LEU A 77 11.95 -2.99 -5.41
C LEU A 77 11.09 -2.07 -6.27
N LEU A 78 11.30 -0.76 -6.21
CA LEU A 78 10.38 0.24 -6.71
C LEU A 78 11.06 1.10 -7.76
N LYS A 79 10.38 1.32 -8.89
CA LYS A 79 10.76 2.43 -9.79
C LYS A 79 10.32 3.79 -9.26
N GLY A 80 9.44 3.81 -8.27
CA GLY A 80 9.02 5.04 -7.62
C GLY A 80 7.65 4.97 -6.97
N LYS A 81 7.09 6.16 -6.75
CA LYS A 81 5.76 6.38 -6.20
C LYS A 81 4.91 7.12 -7.22
N THR A 82 3.66 6.72 -7.33
CA THR A 82 2.70 7.22 -8.32
C THR A 82 1.54 7.91 -7.63
N TRP A 83 1.22 9.11 -8.10
CA TRP A 83 0.05 9.86 -7.64
C TRP A 83 -1.19 9.32 -8.32
N ARG A 84 -2.18 8.85 -7.56
CA ARG A 84 -3.47 8.38 -8.07
C ARG A 84 -4.57 9.33 -7.64
N SER A 85 -5.11 10.09 -8.59
CA SER A 85 -6.31 10.87 -8.34
C SER A 85 -7.52 9.95 -8.28
N ARG A 86 -8.46 10.23 -7.35
CA ARG A 86 -9.66 9.41 -7.19
C ARG A 86 -10.76 9.73 -8.22
N GLY A 87 -10.61 10.82 -8.98
CA GLY A 87 -11.47 11.10 -10.14
C GLY A 87 -12.97 11.20 -9.83
N ILE A 88 -13.37 11.76 -8.68
CA ILE A 88 -14.79 11.90 -8.34
C ILE A 88 -15.45 12.99 -9.19
N LYS A 89 -16.45 12.60 -10.01
CA LYS A 89 -17.27 13.54 -10.78
C LYS A 89 -17.83 14.65 -9.87
N GLY A 90 -17.54 15.91 -10.20
CA GLY A 90 -18.00 17.09 -9.45
C GLY A 90 -17.24 17.39 -8.15
N ARG A 91 -16.21 16.60 -7.78
CA ARG A 91 -15.39 16.83 -6.57
C ARG A 91 -13.88 16.74 -6.83
N SER A 92 -13.46 16.38 -8.04
CA SER A 92 -12.06 16.39 -8.43
C SER A 92 -11.55 17.82 -8.58
N ARG A 93 -10.39 18.09 -7.98
CA ARG A 93 -9.61 19.31 -8.24
C ARG A 93 -8.82 19.10 -9.53
N GLU A 94 -8.84 20.06 -10.45
CA GLU A 94 -8.19 19.91 -11.77
C GLU A 94 -6.68 19.69 -11.64
N TRP A 95 -6.01 20.43 -10.75
CA TRP A 95 -4.57 20.26 -10.49
C TRP A 95 -4.21 18.91 -9.86
N HIS A 96 -5.12 18.28 -9.12
CA HIS A 96 -4.93 16.89 -8.64
C HIS A 96 -5.23 15.86 -9.72
N THR A 97 -6.12 16.18 -10.66
CA THR A 97 -6.44 15.32 -11.81
C THR A 97 -5.26 15.29 -12.79
N ALA A 98 -4.60 16.43 -13.00
CA ALA A 98 -3.38 16.53 -13.80
C ALA A 98 -2.24 15.64 -13.26
N MET A 99 -2.21 15.38 -11.95
CA MET A 99 -1.23 14.50 -11.32
C MET A 99 -1.55 13.00 -11.47
N ASN A 100 -2.71 12.63 -12.00
CA ASN A 100 -3.11 11.22 -12.05
C ASN A 100 -2.18 10.39 -12.93
N GLY A 101 -1.55 9.37 -12.34
CA GLY A 101 -0.59 8.50 -13.03
C GLY A 101 0.83 9.03 -13.07
N VAL A 102 1.11 10.22 -12.51
CA VAL A 102 2.47 10.78 -12.48
C VAL A 102 3.32 10.02 -11.46
N THR A 103 4.37 9.38 -11.94
CA THR A 103 5.38 8.68 -11.14
C THR A 103 6.62 9.54 -10.96
N VAL A 104 7.15 9.58 -9.74
CA VAL A 104 8.45 10.18 -9.39
C VAL A 104 9.26 9.17 -8.57
N GLY A 105 10.56 9.38 -8.44
CA GLY A 105 11.40 8.55 -7.57
C GLY A 105 10.88 8.52 -6.12
N VAL A 106 11.20 7.46 -5.37
CA VAL A 106 10.69 7.28 -3.99
C VAL A 106 11.01 8.49 -3.10
N ARG A 107 12.23 9.02 -3.22
CA ARG A 107 12.73 10.18 -2.48
C ARG A 107 12.56 11.51 -3.20
N GLU A 108 11.92 11.51 -4.36
CA GLU A 108 11.62 12.73 -5.10
C GLU A 108 10.26 13.29 -4.69
N SER A 109 10.09 14.59 -4.88
CA SER A 109 8.80 15.25 -4.65
C SER A 109 8.10 15.48 -5.98
N TRP A 110 6.77 15.38 -5.97
CA TRP A 110 5.97 15.87 -7.07
C TRP A 110 5.97 17.39 -7.10
N THR A 111 5.91 17.95 -8.30
CA THR A 111 5.54 19.36 -8.52
C THR A 111 4.10 19.40 -9.02
N VAL A 112 3.17 19.78 -8.14
CA VAL A 112 1.74 19.89 -8.48
C VAL A 112 1.52 21.18 -9.29
N PRO A 113 0.94 21.11 -10.50
CA PRO A 113 0.96 22.22 -11.43
C PRO A 113 -0.02 23.33 -11.08
N ALA A 114 0.32 24.56 -11.47
CA ALA A 114 -0.66 25.63 -11.65
C ALA A 114 -1.45 25.37 -12.94
N THR A 115 -2.73 25.03 -12.80
CA THR A 115 -3.64 24.74 -13.92
C THR A 115 -4.46 25.94 -14.36
N GLY A 116 -4.50 27.00 -13.53
CA GLY A 116 -5.38 28.16 -13.77
C GLY A 116 -6.87 27.87 -13.49
N ALA A 117 -7.19 26.68 -12.97
CA ALA A 117 -8.54 26.26 -12.65
C ALA A 117 -9.20 27.16 -11.60
N LYS A 118 -10.51 27.38 -11.75
CA LYS A 118 -11.30 28.14 -10.78
C LYS A 118 -11.25 27.45 -9.41
N GLY A 119 -10.81 28.18 -8.38
CA GLY A 119 -10.68 27.65 -7.03
C GLY A 119 -9.30 27.08 -6.69
N GLN A 120 -8.33 27.10 -7.62
CA GLN A 120 -6.93 26.84 -7.29
C GLN A 120 -6.35 28.03 -6.51
N PRO A 121 -5.73 27.80 -5.33
CA PRO A 121 -4.96 28.82 -4.66
C PRO A 121 -3.83 29.39 -5.53
N LYS A 122 -3.44 30.64 -5.28
CA LYS A 122 -2.49 31.39 -6.13
C LYS A 122 -1.03 30.96 -5.99
N ASP A 123 -0.73 30.09 -5.05
CA ASP A 123 0.62 29.70 -4.64
C ASP A 123 1.07 28.36 -5.25
N TYR A 124 0.45 27.97 -6.36
CA TYR A 124 0.91 26.88 -7.21
C TYR A 124 1.86 27.40 -8.31
N PRO A 125 2.81 26.59 -8.81
CA PRO A 125 3.03 25.17 -8.49
C PRO A 125 3.53 24.95 -7.07
N ARG A 126 3.18 23.80 -6.48
CA ARG A 126 3.58 23.40 -5.12
C ARG A 126 4.32 22.08 -5.13
N ILE A 127 5.26 21.93 -4.21
CA ILE A 127 6.00 20.69 -4.01
C ILE A 127 5.25 19.82 -2.99
N ALA A 128 5.12 18.53 -3.30
CA ALA A 128 4.55 17.54 -2.40
C ALA A 128 5.47 16.31 -2.36
N TYR A 129 6.01 15.98 -1.18
CA TYR A 129 6.79 14.77 -0.99
C TYR A 129 5.88 13.56 -0.85
N VAL A 130 4.75 13.74 -0.16
CA VAL A 130 3.68 12.74 -0.03
C VAL A 130 2.42 13.27 -0.72
N VAL A 131 1.67 12.38 -1.37
CA VAL A 131 0.41 12.77 -2.04
C VAL A 131 -0.50 13.56 -1.10
N GLY A 132 -0.97 14.71 -1.57
CA GLY A 132 -1.87 15.58 -0.81
C GLY A 132 -1.18 16.55 0.15
N GLU A 133 0.15 16.57 0.32
CA GLU A 133 0.83 17.62 1.10
C GLU A 133 0.63 19.03 0.50
N ASP A 134 0.41 19.11 -0.81
CA ASP A 134 0.11 20.38 -1.49
C ASP A 134 -1.18 21.00 -0.94
N GLN A 135 -2.18 20.18 -0.60
CA GLN A 135 -3.45 20.56 0.03
C GLN A 135 -4.03 19.38 0.84
N PRO A 136 -3.61 19.22 2.12
CA PRO A 136 -3.89 18.00 2.88
C PRO A 136 -5.36 17.84 3.25
N PHE A 137 -6.06 18.95 3.44
CA PHE A 137 -7.45 18.95 3.85
C PHE A 137 -8.38 18.36 2.77
N ASN A 138 -9.16 17.36 3.16
CA ASN A 138 -10.15 16.67 2.32
C ASN A 138 -9.54 16.02 1.06
N CYS A 139 -8.23 15.78 1.01
CA CYS A 139 -7.59 15.13 -0.12
C CYS A 139 -7.88 13.63 -0.12
N MET A 140 -8.57 13.14 -1.15
CA MET A 140 -8.89 11.72 -1.36
C MET A 140 -7.97 11.05 -2.38
N CYS A 141 -6.94 11.74 -2.87
CA CYS A 141 -5.93 11.15 -3.73
C CYS A 141 -5.12 10.11 -2.94
N ASP A 142 -4.56 9.15 -3.67
CA ASP A 142 -3.83 8.02 -3.10
C ASP A 142 -2.39 8.00 -3.62
N GLN A 143 -1.47 7.55 -2.77
CA GLN A 143 -0.11 7.22 -3.15
C GLN A 143 -0.04 5.73 -3.48
N ARG A 144 0.47 5.38 -4.65
CA ARG A 144 0.71 3.99 -5.05
C ARG A 144 2.20 3.76 -5.20
N LEU A 145 2.67 2.61 -4.75
CA LEU A 145 4.04 2.18 -5.01
C LEU A 145 4.07 1.53 -6.38
N ALA A 146 5.04 1.90 -7.20
CA ALA A 146 5.24 1.34 -8.53
C ALA A 146 6.47 0.42 -8.48
N LEU A 147 6.25 -0.87 -8.73
CA LEU A 147 7.31 -1.86 -8.80
C LEU A 147 8.29 -1.53 -9.94
N ALA A 148 9.56 -1.88 -9.73
CA ALA A 148 10.57 -1.77 -10.77
C ALA A 148 10.24 -2.67 -11.96
N ASP A 149 10.59 -2.22 -13.17
CA ASP A 149 10.27 -2.92 -14.42
C ASP A 149 11.20 -4.12 -14.66
N ASP A 150 12.29 -4.21 -13.91
CA ASP A 150 13.35 -5.24 -13.98
C ASP A 150 13.31 -6.23 -12.81
N LEU A 151 12.20 -6.30 -12.07
CA LEU A 151 12.03 -7.36 -11.07
C LEU A 151 12.01 -8.74 -11.75
N PRO A 152 12.60 -9.77 -11.11
CA PRO A 152 12.56 -11.12 -11.63
C PRO A 152 11.11 -11.59 -11.85
N ASP A 153 10.88 -12.31 -12.95
CA ASP A 153 9.55 -12.79 -13.34
C ASP A 153 9.29 -14.24 -12.87
N THR A 154 10.27 -14.89 -12.24
CA THR A 154 10.13 -16.22 -11.64
C THR A 154 10.07 -16.19 -10.12
N ALA A 155 9.24 -17.06 -9.54
CA ALA A 155 9.12 -17.19 -8.10
C ALA A 155 10.45 -17.66 -7.45
N GLN A 156 11.26 -18.46 -8.17
CA GLN A 156 12.56 -18.92 -7.70
C GLN A 156 13.55 -17.76 -7.55
N GLU A 157 13.63 -16.87 -8.54
CA GLU A 157 14.54 -15.72 -8.50
C GLU A 157 14.06 -14.67 -7.50
N LEU A 158 12.74 -14.47 -7.39
CA LEU A 158 12.13 -13.59 -6.39
C LEU A 158 12.44 -14.00 -4.94
N ARG A 159 12.78 -15.26 -4.64
CA ARG A 159 13.26 -15.66 -3.30
C ARG A 159 14.55 -14.98 -2.88
N SER A 160 15.40 -14.64 -3.83
CA SER A 160 16.68 -13.98 -3.56
C SER A 160 16.52 -12.47 -3.31
N VAL A 161 15.33 -11.94 -3.59
CA VAL A 161 15.04 -10.52 -3.49
C VAL A 161 14.73 -10.16 -2.03
N LYS A 162 15.58 -9.32 -1.46
CA LYS A 162 15.46 -8.86 -0.07
C LYS A 162 14.09 -8.20 0.16
N GLY A 163 13.41 -8.58 1.24
CA GLY A 163 12.14 -7.98 1.65
C GLY A 163 10.90 -8.58 0.99
N LEU A 164 11.06 -9.59 0.12
CA LEU A 164 9.95 -10.37 -0.41
C LEU A 164 9.86 -11.73 0.30
N THR A 165 8.65 -12.07 0.73
CA THR A 165 8.31 -13.42 1.20
C THR A 165 7.30 -14.00 0.23
N LEU A 166 7.61 -15.16 -0.33
CA LEU A 166 6.72 -15.90 -1.22
C LEU A 166 6.05 -17.02 -0.44
N GLU A 167 4.73 -16.89 -0.26
CA GLU A 167 3.91 -17.91 0.38
C GLU A 167 3.22 -18.77 -0.69
N PRO A 168 3.62 -20.03 -0.89
CA PRO A 168 2.99 -20.89 -1.88
C PRO A 168 1.57 -21.27 -1.42
N MET A 169 0.58 -21.00 -2.26
CA MET A 169 -0.83 -21.30 -1.96
C MET A 169 -1.21 -22.78 -2.17
N THR A 170 -0.37 -23.55 -2.86
CA THR A 170 -0.60 -24.98 -3.13
C THR A 170 0.65 -25.78 -2.82
N LYS A 171 0.47 -27.07 -2.52
CA LYS A 171 1.61 -27.99 -2.30
C LYS A 171 2.47 -28.15 -3.56
N GLN A 172 1.86 -28.10 -4.76
CA GLN A 172 2.58 -28.08 -6.03
C GLN A 172 3.48 -26.85 -6.16
N ALA A 173 2.94 -25.66 -5.87
CA ALA A 173 3.70 -24.42 -5.87
C ALA A 173 4.83 -24.46 -4.83
N ALA A 174 4.58 -24.99 -3.63
CA ALA A 174 5.61 -25.14 -2.60
C ALA A 174 6.76 -26.03 -3.07
N VAL A 175 6.44 -27.19 -3.65
CA VAL A 175 7.43 -28.14 -4.20
C VAL A 175 8.21 -27.51 -5.35
N LEU A 176 7.54 -26.83 -6.28
CA LEU A 176 8.20 -26.18 -7.41
C LEU A 176 9.08 -25.01 -6.96
N LEU A 177 8.63 -24.27 -5.96
CA LEU A 177 9.36 -23.15 -5.39
C LEU A 177 10.62 -23.65 -4.66
N GLU A 178 10.57 -24.82 -4.00
CA GLU A 178 11.67 -25.40 -3.24
C GLU A 178 12.69 -26.17 -4.08
N HIS A 179 12.25 -26.95 -5.07
CA HIS A 179 13.10 -27.88 -5.82
C HIS A 179 13.23 -27.57 -7.32
N GLY A 180 12.40 -26.67 -7.84
CA GLY A 180 12.37 -26.26 -9.24
C GLY A 180 13.55 -25.36 -9.61
N ARG A 181 13.98 -25.47 -10.86
CA ARG A 181 14.88 -24.49 -11.50
C ARG A 181 14.07 -23.27 -11.99
N PRO A 182 14.72 -22.12 -12.24
CA PRO A 182 14.05 -20.99 -12.89
C PRO A 182 13.33 -21.42 -14.17
N HIS A 183 12.09 -20.95 -14.35
CA HIS A 183 11.18 -21.28 -15.45
C HIS A 183 10.82 -22.78 -15.62
N GLU A 184 11.18 -23.64 -14.67
CA GLU A 184 10.82 -25.05 -14.73
C GLU A 184 9.34 -25.23 -14.38
N THR A 185 8.64 -26.11 -15.12
CA THR A 185 7.28 -26.52 -14.77
C THR A 185 7.32 -27.64 -13.73
N LEU A 186 6.21 -27.87 -13.02
CA LEU A 186 6.10 -29.02 -12.11
C LEU A 186 6.44 -30.33 -12.84
N GLN A 187 5.94 -30.52 -14.07
CA GLN A 187 6.21 -31.71 -14.85
C GLN A 187 7.68 -31.83 -15.25
N GLY A 188 8.31 -30.73 -15.66
CA GLY A 188 9.74 -30.70 -15.97
C GLY A 188 10.60 -31.09 -14.75
N LEU A 189 10.25 -30.56 -13.57
CA LEU A 189 10.87 -30.92 -12.30
C LEU A 189 10.73 -32.42 -12.01
N LEU A 190 9.52 -32.95 -12.07
CA LEU A 190 9.25 -34.36 -11.77
C LEU A 190 10.02 -35.29 -12.72
N GLN A 191 10.00 -35.02 -14.02
CA GLN A 191 10.69 -35.83 -15.02
C GLN A 191 12.22 -35.77 -14.85
N ARG A 192 12.78 -34.59 -14.57
CA ARG A 192 14.21 -34.42 -14.29
C ARG A 192 14.64 -35.23 -13.06
N LEU A 193 13.82 -35.25 -12.01
CA LEU A 193 14.14 -35.99 -10.80
C LEU A 193 13.95 -37.50 -10.98
N GLU A 194 12.90 -37.95 -11.69
CA GLU A 194 12.68 -39.38 -12.00
C GLU A 194 13.88 -40.00 -12.76
N ASN A 195 14.59 -39.23 -13.58
CA ASN A 195 15.80 -39.69 -14.27
C ASN A 195 16.97 -40.03 -13.32
N ASN A 196 16.95 -39.52 -12.09
CA ASN A 196 18.06 -39.62 -11.13
C ASN A 196 17.69 -40.35 -9.83
N MET A 197 16.40 -40.62 -9.59
CA MET A 197 15.97 -41.31 -8.37
C MET A 197 14.70 -42.14 -8.59
N SER A 198 14.57 -43.21 -7.80
CA SER A 198 13.36 -44.03 -7.81
C SER A 198 12.15 -43.24 -7.26
N ARG A 199 10.94 -43.61 -7.66
CA ARG A 199 9.69 -42.97 -7.20
C ARG A 199 9.52 -42.96 -5.68
N ASN A 200 10.02 -43.98 -4.99
CA ASN A 200 10.00 -44.01 -3.53
C ASN A 200 10.85 -42.87 -2.96
N ARG A 201 12.11 -42.79 -3.41
CA ARG A 201 13.04 -41.75 -2.99
C ARG A 201 12.57 -40.35 -3.41
N LEU A 202 11.93 -40.24 -4.57
CA LEU A 202 11.35 -38.99 -5.06
C LEU A 202 10.24 -38.46 -4.14
N SER A 203 9.29 -39.32 -3.76
CA SER A 203 8.18 -38.92 -2.87
C SER A 203 8.69 -38.42 -1.50
N GLU A 204 9.72 -39.09 -0.96
CA GLU A 204 10.37 -38.69 0.28
C GLU A 204 11.13 -37.36 0.13
N TYR A 205 11.90 -37.20 -0.96
CA TYR A 205 12.68 -35.99 -1.23
C TYR A 205 11.79 -34.74 -1.39
N LEU A 206 10.63 -34.88 -2.03
CA LEU A 206 9.67 -33.79 -2.23
C LEU A 206 8.73 -33.58 -1.02
N GLY A 207 8.80 -34.44 0.00
CA GLY A 207 7.93 -34.36 1.18
C GLY A 207 6.44 -34.51 0.83
N ILE A 208 6.11 -35.44 -0.07
CA ILE A 208 4.74 -35.75 -0.53
C ILE A 208 4.45 -37.25 -0.46
N SER A 209 3.17 -37.64 -0.46
CA SER A 209 2.80 -39.06 -0.51
C SER A 209 3.02 -39.65 -1.90
N LYS A 210 3.25 -40.98 -1.99
CA LYS A 210 3.36 -41.67 -3.29
C LYS A 210 2.10 -41.50 -4.15
N ALA A 211 0.92 -41.57 -3.54
CA ALA A 211 -0.34 -41.35 -4.26
C ALA A 211 -0.37 -39.96 -4.92
N THR A 212 0.04 -38.91 -4.20
CA THR A 212 0.16 -37.54 -4.72
C THR A 212 1.15 -37.48 -5.88
N LEU A 213 2.32 -38.11 -5.74
CA LEU A 213 3.33 -38.16 -6.80
C LEU A 213 2.78 -38.84 -8.07
N TYR A 214 2.10 -39.98 -7.94
CA TYR A 214 1.49 -40.68 -9.08
C TYR A 214 0.36 -39.88 -9.73
N GLU A 215 -0.39 -39.12 -8.94
CA GLU A 215 -1.44 -38.23 -9.45
C GLU A 215 -0.83 -37.09 -10.27
N TRP A 216 0.20 -36.43 -9.75
CA TRP A 216 0.85 -35.30 -10.45
C TRP A 216 1.56 -35.75 -11.72
N LEU A 217 2.19 -36.92 -11.73
CA LEU A 217 2.82 -37.48 -12.93
C LEU A 217 1.82 -37.81 -14.06
N LYS A 218 0.52 -37.97 -13.74
CA LYS A 218 -0.54 -38.26 -14.71
C LYS A 218 -1.22 -37.01 -15.27
N GLN A 219 -1.03 -35.84 -14.65
CA GLN A 219 -1.62 -34.59 -15.12
C GLN A 219 -0.76 -34.07 -16.29
N GLU A 220 -1.34 -34.06 -17.50
CA GLU A 220 -0.77 -33.39 -18.69
C GLU A 220 -1.04 -31.88 -18.65
#